data_AF-A0AAU9XXJ0-F1
#
_entry.id   AF-A0AAU9XXJ0-F1
#
_cell.length_a   1.000
_cell.length_b   1.000
_cell.length_c   1.000
_cell.angle_alpha   90.00
_cell.angle_beta   90.00
_cell.angle_gamma   90.00
#
_symmetry.space_group_name_H-M   'P 1'
#
loop_
_entity.id
_entity.type
_entity.pdbx_description
1 polymer ?
#
loop_
_entity_poly.entity_id
_entity_poly.type
_entity_poly.pdbx_seq_one_letter_code
_entity_poly.pdbx_strand_id
1 'polypeptide(L)'
;MADQVDIHVTYKDSKHIISCPKGEVVEDFTIRFLEAFADMLPREVEPSDVKFQLHVEKFDDYVDLQSNELLKDGSKLRVRIPERGQSPIKPHPIQPNTIYRLWSPVSRKNEGVVMRNSSTNIVTCSGTFSPCGDTLMETIDKTNGQTASFALQFKDGANKALTLTGDGKGKPVEAKVIEGAEESIFEPEYFWSYTMFKQRGSGYYLGCDDSGTLTLVENWNLEYPNPQALFIVNKPNKST
;
A
#
# COMPACT_ATOMS: atom_id res chain seq x y z
N MET A 1 -7.88 48.62 -2.46
CA MET A 1 -8.49 47.30 -2.71
C MET A 1 -7.45 46.50 -3.46
N ALA A 2 -7.12 45.28 -3.02
CA ALA A 2 -6.23 44.44 -3.80
C ALA A 2 -6.95 44.09 -5.11
N ASP A 3 -6.33 44.36 -6.26
CA ASP A 3 -6.85 43.89 -7.55
C ASP A 3 -6.98 42.36 -7.45
N GLN A 4 -8.19 41.83 -7.69
CA GLN A 4 -8.44 40.40 -7.78
C GLN A 4 -8.65 39.99 -9.24
N VAL A 5 -8.42 38.71 -9.51
CA VAL A 5 -8.65 38.07 -10.80
C VAL A 5 -9.47 36.81 -10.59
N ASP A 6 -10.34 36.48 -11.53
CA ASP A 6 -11.22 35.32 -11.49
C ASP A 6 -10.69 34.22 -12.40
N ILE A 7 -10.57 33.01 -11.83
CA ILE A 7 -10.01 31.85 -12.52
C ILE A 7 -11.08 30.77 -12.65
N HIS A 8 -11.33 30.33 -13.89
CA HIS A 8 -12.28 29.26 -14.18
C HIS A 8 -11.58 27.90 -14.03
N VAL A 9 -11.93 27.15 -12.99
CA VAL A 9 -11.27 25.88 -12.66
C VAL A 9 -12.20 24.71 -12.92
N THR A 10 -11.73 23.74 -13.70
CA THR A 10 -12.42 22.47 -13.94
C THR A 10 -11.66 21.32 -13.30
N TYR A 11 -12.32 20.53 -12.46
CA TYR A 11 -11.80 19.29 -11.90
C TYR A 11 -12.85 18.18 -12.04
N LYS A 12 -12.47 17.08 -12.72
CA LYS A 12 -13.42 16.06 -13.20
C LYS A 12 -14.58 16.72 -13.96
N ASP A 13 -15.82 16.51 -13.52
CA ASP A 13 -17.04 17.06 -14.13
C ASP A 13 -17.50 18.37 -13.49
N SER A 14 -16.79 18.85 -12.45
CA SER A 14 -17.16 20.04 -11.68
C SER A 14 -16.38 21.28 -12.12
N LYS A 15 -17.07 22.43 -12.12
CA LYS A 15 -16.53 23.72 -12.54
C LYS A 15 -16.80 24.79 -11.48
N HIS A 16 -15.76 25.49 -11.04
CA HIS A 16 -15.83 26.56 -10.07
C HIS A 16 -15.11 27.81 -10.60
N ILE A 17 -15.50 28.98 -10.12
CA ILE A 17 -14.74 30.22 -10.29
C ILE A 17 -14.07 30.50 -8.96
N ILE A 18 -12.74 30.64 -8.97
CA ILE A 18 -11.94 30.95 -7.77
C ILE A 18 -11.31 32.33 -7.97
N SER A 19 -11.66 33.27 -7.09
CA SER A 19 -11.08 34.62 -7.09
C SER A 19 -9.78 34.64 -6.30
N CYS A 20 -8.78 35.35 -6.82
CA CYS A 20 -7.41 35.29 -6.31
C CYS A 20 -6.70 36.66 -6.51
N PRO A 21 -5.70 37.04 -5.69
CA PRO A 21 -4.98 38.29 -5.89
C PRO A 21 -4.30 38.36 -7.26
N LYS A 22 -4.34 39.53 -7.90
CA LYS A 22 -3.65 39.76 -9.16
C LYS A 22 -2.15 39.58 -8.99
N GLY A 23 -1.57 38.73 -9.83
CA GLY A 23 -0.15 38.36 -9.75
C GLY A 23 0.14 37.20 -8.79
N GLU A 24 -0.88 36.51 -8.29
CA GLU A 24 -0.69 35.24 -7.58
C GLU A 24 -0.13 34.17 -8.54
N VAL A 25 0.81 33.38 -8.02
CA VAL A 25 1.44 32.28 -8.76
C VAL A 25 0.66 30.98 -8.53
N VAL A 26 0.89 30.00 -9.42
CA VAL A 26 0.23 28.69 -9.36
C VAL A 26 0.43 27.98 -8.01
N GLU A 27 1.62 28.09 -7.41
CA GLU A 27 1.92 27.47 -6.10
C GLU A 27 0.96 27.98 -5.01
N ASP A 28 0.82 29.30 -4.87
CA ASP A 28 -0.05 29.92 -3.87
C ASP A 28 -1.53 29.66 -4.17
N PHE A 29 -1.91 29.69 -5.45
CA PHE A 29 -3.28 29.40 -5.89
C PHE A 29 -3.71 27.96 -5.56
N THR A 30 -2.75 27.03 -5.45
CA THR A 30 -3.04 25.62 -5.14
C THR A 30 -3.81 25.46 -3.84
N ILE A 31 -3.49 26.26 -2.82
CA ILE A 31 -4.19 26.21 -1.52
C ILE A 31 -5.67 26.59 -1.70
N ARG A 32 -5.96 27.62 -2.51
CA ARG A 32 -7.35 28.05 -2.79
C ARG A 32 -8.13 27.00 -3.55
N PHE A 33 -7.49 26.32 -4.49
CA PHE A 33 -8.10 25.18 -5.17
C PHE A 33 -8.46 24.07 -4.17
N LEU A 34 -7.55 23.72 -3.27
CA LEU A 34 -7.79 22.68 -2.27
C LEU A 34 -8.98 23.02 -1.35
N GLU A 35 -9.09 24.28 -0.93
CA GLU A 35 -10.22 24.77 -0.14
C GLU A 35 -11.53 24.75 -0.94
N ALA A 36 -11.51 25.22 -2.19
CA ALA A 36 -12.72 25.35 -3.02
C ALA A 36 -13.31 24.01 -3.49
N PHE A 37 -12.50 22.96 -3.55
CA PHE A 37 -12.90 21.61 -3.98
C PHE A 37 -12.84 20.57 -2.84
N ALA A 38 -12.69 21.00 -1.59
CA ALA A 38 -12.45 20.13 -0.43
C ALA A 38 -13.45 18.95 -0.29
N ASP A 39 -14.69 19.13 -0.74
CA ASP A 39 -15.77 18.13 -0.74
C ASP A 39 -15.62 17.05 -1.82
N MET A 40 -14.88 17.33 -2.89
CA MET A 40 -14.69 16.46 -4.05
C MET A 40 -13.28 15.86 -4.15
N LEU A 41 -12.36 16.32 -3.32
CA LEU A 41 -10.99 15.84 -3.31
C LEU A 41 -10.91 14.43 -2.68
N PRO A 42 -10.02 13.57 -3.20
CA PRO A 42 -9.62 12.35 -2.49
C PRO A 42 -9.14 12.66 -1.06
N ARG A 43 -9.22 11.66 -0.15
CA ARG A 43 -8.56 11.78 1.16
C ARG A 43 -7.05 11.90 0.93
N GLU A 44 -6.41 12.87 1.59
CA GLU A 44 -4.94 13.07 1.59
C GLU A 44 -4.34 13.61 0.26
N VAL A 45 -4.88 14.71 -0.28
CA VAL A 45 -4.22 15.46 -1.37
C VAL A 45 -3.26 16.51 -0.79
N GLU A 46 -1.98 16.43 -1.15
CA GLU A 46 -1.01 17.47 -0.82
C GLU A 46 -0.94 18.52 -1.95
N PRO A 47 -0.56 19.78 -1.68
CA PRO A 47 -0.42 20.80 -2.72
C PRO A 47 0.51 20.38 -3.88
N SER A 48 1.57 19.64 -3.58
CA SER A 48 2.52 19.12 -4.58
C SER A 48 1.92 18.15 -5.59
N ASP A 49 0.78 17.53 -5.26
CA ASP A 49 0.06 16.61 -6.14
C ASP A 49 -0.79 17.32 -7.19
N VAL A 50 -1.09 18.61 -6.99
CA VAL A 50 -1.98 19.34 -7.87
C VAL A 50 -1.20 19.83 -9.08
N LYS A 51 -1.64 19.43 -10.28
CA LYS A 51 -1.13 19.95 -11.56
C LYS A 51 -2.22 20.75 -12.26
N PHE A 52 -1.88 21.97 -12.66
CA PHE A 52 -2.77 22.84 -13.42
C PHE A 52 -2.37 22.84 -14.89
N GLN A 53 -3.36 22.75 -15.76
CA GLN A 53 -3.19 22.93 -17.19
C GLN A 53 -4.02 24.13 -17.64
N LEU A 54 -3.42 25.04 -18.40
CA LEU A 54 -4.11 26.18 -19.00
C LEU A 54 -4.67 25.79 -20.37
N HIS A 55 -5.95 26.11 -20.60
CA HIS A 55 -6.55 25.99 -21.94
C HIS A 55 -6.01 27.10 -22.86
N VAL A 56 -5.49 26.70 -24.01
CA VAL A 56 -4.97 27.61 -25.04
C VAL A 56 -5.94 27.61 -26.21
N GLU A 57 -6.83 28.61 -26.26
CA GLU A 57 -7.91 28.70 -27.25
C GLU A 57 -7.44 28.61 -28.71
N LYS A 58 -6.23 29.10 -29.01
CA LYS A 58 -5.66 29.07 -30.36
C LYS A 58 -5.48 27.64 -30.90
N PHE A 59 -5.18 26.69 -30.04
CA PHE A 59 -4.88 25.30 -30.41
C PHE A 59 -5.92 24.31 -29.89
N ASP A 60 -6.91 24.80 -29.14
CA ASP A 60 -7.89 24.00 -28.41
C ASP A 60 -7.24 22.87 -27.59
N ASP A 61 -6.15 23.21 -26.90
CA ASP A 61 -5.33 22.24 -26.16
C ASP A 61 -5.01 22.75 -24.75
N TYR A 62 -4.48 21.87 -23.91
CA TYR A 62 -4.11 22.13 -22.53
C TYR A 62 -2.61 22.01 -22.32
N VAL A 63 -2.00 23.07 -21.76
CA VAL A 63 -0.56 23.13 -21.49
C VAL A 63 -0.33 23.16 -19.97
N ASP A 64 0.59 22.32 -19.49
CA ASP A 64 0.96 22.27 -18.08
C ASP A 64 1.60 23.59 -17.62
N LEU A 65 1.11 24.14 -16.51
CA LEU A 65 1.69 25.30 -15.86
C LEU A 65 2.76 24.90 -14.85
N GLN A 66 3.82 25.69 -14.77
CA GLN A 66 4.83 25.61 -13.72
C GLN A 66 4.39 26.36 -12.45
N SER A 67 4.90 25.94 -11.30
CA SER A 67 4.52 26.49 -9.98
C SER A 67 4.69 28.00 -9.84
N ASN A 68 5.66 28.58 -10.56
CA ASN A 68 5.99 30.01 -10.51
C ASN A 68 5.29 30.86 -11.59
N GLU A 69 4.44 30.26 -12.43
CA GLU A 69 3.71 31.01 -13.45
C GLU A 69 2.60 31.86 -12.84
N LEU A 70 2.38 33.04 -13.42
CA LEU A 70 1.36 33.99 -12.97
C LEU A 70 -0.01 33.66 -13.58
N LEU A 71 -1.03 33.67 -12.74
CA LEU A 71 -2.41 33.51 -13.19
C LEU A 71 -2.97 34.84 -13.69
N LYS A 72 -3.69 34.76 -14.81
CA LYS A 72 -4.33 35.92 -15.45
C LYS A 72 -5.84 35.83 -15.30
N ASP A 73 -6.47 36.98 -15.24
CA ASP A 73 -7.92 37.09 -15.19
C ASP A 73 -8.59 36.36 -16.36
N GLY A 74 -9.66 35.62 -16.06
CA GLY A 74 -10.39 34.80 -17.03
C GLY A 74 -9.66 33.51 -17.46
N SER A 75 -8.53 33.14 -16.86
CA SER A 75 -7.82 31.90 -17.19
C SER A 75 -8.72 30.69 -17.00
N LYS A 76 -8.72 29.78 -17.97
CA LYS A 76 -9.45 28.50 -17.93
C LYS A 76 -8.47 27.38 -17.59
N LEU A 77 -8.52 26.91 -16.36
CA LEU A 77 -7.65 25.85 -15.86
C LEU A 77 -8.39 24.53 -15.81
N ARG A 78 -7.69 23.46 -16.22
CA ARG A 78 -8.05 22.08 -15.92
C ARG A 78 -7.08 21.57 -14.87
N VAL A 79 -7.62 20.98 -13.81
CA VAL A 79 -6.80 20.37 -12.76
C VAL A 79 -6.65 18.89 -13.04
N ARG A 80 -5.41 18.43 -12.97
CA ARG A 80 -5.06 17.02 -12.87
C ARG A 80 -4.40 16.82 -11.53
N ILE A 81 -5.04 16.04 -10.69
CA ILE A 81 -4.35 15.38 -9.59
C ILE A 81 -3.94 14.05 -10.21
N PRO A 82 -2.65 13.82 -10.52
CA PRO A 82 -2.22 12.50 -10.92
C PRO A 82 -2.75 11.58 -9.82
N GLU A 83 -3.51 10.56 -10.20
CA GLU A 83 -3.62 9.43 -9.32
C GLU A 83 -2.16 9.02 -9.08
N ARG A 84 -1.62 9.27 -7.87
CA ARG A 84 -0.31 8.73 -7.48
C ARG A 84 -0.48 7.23 -7.59
N GLY A 85 -0.23 6.67 -8.79
CA GLY A 85 -1.06 5.61 -9.38
C GLY A 85 -1.77 4.84 -8.30
N GLN A 86 -3.02 5.23 -7.98
CA GLN A 86 -3.63 5.11 -6.64
C GLN A 86 -2.88 4.02 -5.89
N SER A 87 -1.90 4.38 -5.04
CA SER A 87 -1.32 3.37 -4.15
C SER A 87 -2.55 2.80 -3.49
N PRO A 88 -2.96 1.56 -3.83
CA PRO A 88 -4.33 1.11 -3.60
C PRO A 88 -4.51 1.35 -2.14
N ILE A 89 -5.48 2.22 -1.76
CA ILE A 89 -5.70 2.71 -0.39
C ILE A 89 -5.13 1.63 0.50
N LYS A 90 -3.93 1.81 1.07
CA LYS A 90 -3.25 0.70 1.75
C LYS A 90 -4.06 0.60 3.02
N PRO A 91 -5.15 -0.19 3.06
CA PRO A 91 -6.21 0.12 3.99
C PRO A 91 -5.67 -0.14 5.39
N HIS A 92 -4.66 -1.02 5.48
CA HIS A 92 -3.88 -1.32 6.67
C HIS A 92 -2.43 -1.65 6.28
N PRO A 93 -1.51 -0.67 6.14
CA PRO A 93 -0.10 -1.01 5.94
C PRO A 93 0.41 -1.77 7.17
N ILE A 94 1.23 -2.79 6.92
CA ILE A 94 1.91 -3.50 7.99
C ILE A 94 2.90 -2.54 8.65
N GLN A 95 2.86 -2.51 9.97
CA GLN A 95 3.69 -1.66 10.82
C GLN A 95 4.78 -2.48 11.49
N PRO A 96 5.98 -1.93 11.70
CA PRO A 96 7.04 -2.61 12.44
C PRO A 96 6.61 -2.90 13.88
N ASN A 97 7.24 -3.91 14.49
CA ASN A 97 7.06 -4.32 15.88
C ASN A 97 5.58 -4.51 16.27
N THR A 98 4.77 -5.00 15.34
CA THR A 98 3.34 -5.21 15.53
C THR A 98 3.00 -6.67 15.28
N ILE A 99 2.09 -7.21 16.10
CA ILE A 99 1.62 -8.59 15.99
C ILE A 99 0.46 -8.63 15.00
N TYR A 100 0.53 -9.58 14.07
CA TYR A 100 -0.49 -9.86 13.08
C TYR A 100 -0.79 -11.36 13.00
N ARG A 101 -1.94 -11.65 12.40
CA ARG A 101 -2.26 -12.93 11.77
C ARG A 101 -2.32 -12.71 10.27
N LEU A 102 -1.86 -13.71 9.52
CA LEU A 102 -2.01 -13.76 8.07
C LEU A 102 -3.08 -14.79 7.75
N TRP A 103 -4.06 -14.41 6.95
CA TRP A 103 -5.16 -15.27 6.53
C TRP A 103 -5.14 -15.42 5.00
N SER A 104 -5.14 -16.66 4.52
CA SER A 104 -5.29 -16.96 3.10
C SER A 104 -6.78 -17.20 2.78
N PRO A 105 -7.37 -16.44 1.82
CA PRO A 105 -8.73 -16.70 1.34
C PRO A 105 -8.82 -17.93 0.43
N VAL A 106 -7.68 -18.49 -0.01
CA VAL A 106 -7.62 -19.65 -0.91
C VAL A 106 -7.66 -20.96 -0.14
N SER A 107 -7.01 -21.02 1.04
CA SER A 107 -6.95 -22.25 1.84
C SER A 107 -8.34 -22.71 2.28
N ARG A 108 -8.63 -24.00 2.06
CA ARG A 108 -9.84 -24.67 2.56
C ARG A 108 -9.58 -25.46 3.84
N LYS A 109 -8.38 -25.38 4.41
CA LYS A 109 -8.04 -26.07 5.67
C LYS A 109 -8.37 -25.18 6.86
N ASN A 110 -9.21 -25.69 7.75
CA ASN A 110 -9.68 -24.97 8.94
C ASN A 110 -10.17 -23.56 8.53
N GLU A 111 -9.60 -22.51 9.11
CA GLU A 111 -9.97 -21.12 8.77
C GLU A 111 -8.92 -20.45 7.87
N GLY A 112 -7.93 -21.18 7.37
CA GLY A 112 -6.94 -20.64 6.42
C GLY A 112 -5.89 -19.72 7.05
N VAL A 113 -5.77 -19.66 8.37
CA VAL A 113 -4.79 -18.81 9.06
C VAL A 113 -3.40 -19.44 8.98
N VAL A 114 -2.38 -18.64 8.72
CA VAL A 114 -0.98 -19.08 8.73
C VAL A 114 -0.61 -19.56 10.14
N MET A 115 -0.11 -20.79 10.23
CA MET A 115 0.23 -21.46 11.47
C MET A 115 1.50 -22.27 11.31
N ARG A 116 2.39 -22.17 12.29
CA ARG A 116 3.55 -23.05 12.42
C ARG A 116 3.17 -24.35 13.11
N ASN A 117 3.60 -25.49 12.58
CA ASN A 117 3.58 -26.74 13.32
C ASN A 117 4.74 -26.77 14.32
N SER A 118 4.45 -26.83 15.62
CA SER A 118 5.47 -26.74 16.67
C SER A 118 6.46 -27.92 16.71
N SER A 119 6.09 -29.07 16.14
CA SER A 119 6.93 -30.28 16.12
C SER A 119 7.85 -30.35 14.91
N THR A 120 7.39 -29.86 13.75
CA THR A 120 8.15 -29.95 12.49
C THR A 120 8.70 -28.61 12.00
N ASN A 121 8.25 -27.49 12.57
CA ASN A 121 8.48 -26.12 12.10
C ASN A 121 8.00 -25.82 10.67
N ILE A 122 7.28 -26.75 10.04
CA ILE A 122 6.62 -26.50 8.76
C ILE A 122 5.48 -25.52 9.00
N VAL A 123 5.36 -24.52 8.12
CA VAL A 123 4.31 -23.51 8.18
C VAL A 123 3.26 -23.80 7.12
N THR A 124 1.99 -23.69 7.49
CA THR A 124 0.84 -23.99 6.62
C THR A 124 -0.28 -22.97 6.86
N CYS A 125 -1.26 -22.88 5.97
CA CYS A 125 -2.49 -22.12 6.19
C CYS A 125 -3.59 -23.01 6.78
N SER A 126 -3.31 -23.72 7.87
CA SER A 126 -4.27 -24.61 8.52
C SER A 126 -4.62 -24.16 9.95
N GLY A 127 -4.32 -22.93 10.31
CA GLY A 127 -4.65 -22.36 11.61
C GLY A 127 -6.10 -21.88 11.72
N THR A 128 -6.41 -21.38 12.92
CA THR A 128 -7.68 -20.72 13.26
C THR A 128 -7.43 -19.32 13.81
N PHE A 129 -8.47 -18.49 13.87
CA PHE A 129 -8.51 -17.20 14.55
C PHE A 129 -8.55 -17.32 16.08
N SER A 130 -8.62 -18.54 16.61
CA SER A 130 -8.44 -18.79 18.03
C SER A 130 -7.03 -18.34 18.47
N PRO A 131 -6.89 -17.70 19.64
CA PRO A 131 -5.59 -17.27 20.13
C PRO A 131 -4.68 -18.48 20.41
N CYS A 132 -3.63 -18.62 19.61
CA CYS A 132 -2.53 -19.54 19.80
C CYS A 132 -1.23 -18.83 19.39
N GLY A 133 -0.13 -19.03 20.13
CA GLY A 133 1.15 -18.40 19.80
C GLY A 133 1.67 -18.77 18.40
N ASP A 134 1.33 -19.97 17.92
CA ASP A 134 1.77 -20.48 16.62
C ASP A 134 1.05 -19.86 15.41
N THR A 135 0.01 -19.04 15.62
CA THR A 135 -0.68 -18.28 14.56
C THR A 135 -0.33 -16.78 14.59
N LEU A 136 0.42 -16.33 15.59
CA LEU A 136 0.76 -14.93 15.80
C LEU A 136 2.19 -14.65 15.33
N MET A 137 2.32 -13.65 14.45
CA MET A 137 3.61 -13.21 13.94
C MET A 137 3.85 -11.75 14.29
N GLU A 138 4.97 -11.47 14.95
CA GLU A 138 5.48 -10.12 15.13
C GLU A 138 6.37 -9.75 13.95
N THR A 139 6.15 -8.56 13.40
CA THR A 139 6.96 -8.00 12.33
C THR A 139 8.23 -7.38 12.92
N ILE A 140 9.40 -7.83 12.50
CA ILE A 140 10.68 -7.23 12.84
C ILE A 140 11.12 -6.35 11.68
N ASP A 141 11.42 -5.08 11.94
CA ASP A 141 11.84 -4.15 10.89
C ASP A 141 13.21 -4.55 10.30
N LYS A 142 13.24 -4.70 8.98
CA LYS A 142 14.43 -5.01 8.17
C LYS A 142 14.51 -4.08 6.94
N THR A 143 13.85 -2.92 7.03
CA THR A 143 13.84 -1.89 6.00
C THR A 143 15.26 -1.41 5.74
N ASN A 144 15.67 -1.41 4.47
CA ASN A 144 16.94 -0.83 4.03
C ASN A 144 16.64 0.14 2.88
N GLY A 145 16.95 1.42 3.07
CA GLY A 145 16.57 2.47 2.12
C GLY A 145 15.08 2.79 2.17
N GLN A 146 14.43 2.85 1.00
CA GLN A 146 13.05 3.33 0.87
C GLN A 146 11.99 2.20 0.85
N THR A 147 12.40 0.95 0.65
CA THR A 147 11.46 -0.18 0.55
C THR A 147 11.25 -0.82 1.92
N ALA A 148 10.03 -0.71 2.45
CA ALA A 148 9.65 -1.36 3.69
C ALA A 148 9.86 -2.87 3.60
N SER A 149 10.46 -3.48 4.62
CA SER A 149 10.67 -4.93 4.64
C SER A 149 10.69 -5.47 6.05
N PHE A 150 10.19 -6.69 6.21
CA PHE A 150 9.96 -7.27 7.52
C PHE A 150 10.41 -8.72 7.57
N ALA A 151 10.98 -9.12 8.70
CA ALA A 151 10.98 -10.52 9.13
C ALA A 151 9.66 -10.80 9.87
N LEU A 152 9.03 -11.94 9.60
CA LEU A 152 7.79 -12.37 10.26
C LEU A 152 8.12 -13.43 11.31
N GLN A 153 8.20 -13.03 12.58
CA GLN A 153 8.64 -13.87 13.69
C GLN A 153 7.45 -14.44 14.46
N PHE A 154 7.37 -15.76 14.61
CA PHE A 154 6.35 -16.40 15.43
C PHE A 154 6.55 -16.11 16.91
N LYS A 155 5.46 -15.74 17.60
CA LYS A 155 5.41 -15.63 19.07
C LYS A 155 5.18 -17.01 19.66
N ASP A 156 6.18 -17.90 19.58
CA ASP A 156 6.09 -19.15 20.34
C ASP A 156 6.15 -18.84 21.85
N GLY A 157 5.45 -19.62 22.67
CA GLY A 157 5.52 -19.50 24.13
C GLY A 157 6.85 -20.00 24.71
N ALA A 158 7.84 -20.27 23.87
CA ALA A 158 9.05 -21.03 24.17
C ALA A 158 10.33 -20.28 23.80
N ASN A 159 10.39 -18.95 24.00
CA ASN A 159 11.60 -18.11 23.96
C ASN A 159 12.50 -18.25 22.72
N LYS A 160 12.09 -18.92 21.64
CA LYS A 160 12.88 -19.09 20.43
C LYS A 160 12.29 -18.21 19.34
N ALA A 161 13.06 -17.20 18.95
CA ALA A 161 12.80 -16.34 17.81
C ALA A 161 12.82 -17.17 16.51
N LEU A 162 11.66 -17.67 16.08
CA LEU A 162 11.49 -18.43 14.85
C LEU A 162 10.88 -17.54 13.77
N THR A 163 11.58 -17.35 12.66
CA THR A 163 11.18 -16.48 11.55
C THR A 163 10.71 -17.30 10.36
N LEU A 164 9.61 -16.87 9.75
CA LEU A 164 9.09 -17.41 8.49
C LEU A 164 10.18 -17.34 7.41
N THR A 165 10.49 -18.46 6.78
CA THR A 165 11.61 -18.58 5.85
C THR A 165 11.22 -19.46 4.66
N GLY A 166 11.38 -18.94 3.45
CA GLY A 166 11.13 -19.68 2.21
C GLY A 166 12.41 -20.19 1.59
N ASP A 167 12.42 -21.42 1.05
CA ASP A 167 13.61 -22.05 0.47
C ASP A 167 13.52 -22.23 -1.07
N GLY A 168 13.06 -21.18 -1.74
CA GLY A 168 12.83 -21.16 -3.19
C GLY A 168 11.44 -21.66 -3.63
N LYS A 169 11.15 -21.50 -4.92
CA LYS A 169 9.84 -21.73 -5.53
C LYS A 169 9.31 -23.15 -5.25
N GLY A 170 8.05 -23.24 -4.85
CA GLY A 170 7.33 -24.51 -4.67
C GLY A 170 7.78 -25.37 -3.49
N LYS A 171 8.83 -24.97 -2.76
CA LYS A 171 9.21 -25.66 -1.53
C LYS A 171 8.35 -25.22 -0.35
N PRO A 172 8.10 -26.11 0.63
CA PRO A 172 7.41 -25.74 1.86
C PRO A 172 8.14 -24.61 2.58
N VAL A 173 7.36 -23.67 3.10
CA VAL A 173 7.85 -22.61 3.99
C VAL A 173 8.01 -23.17 5.40
N GLU A 174 9.09 -22.77 6.07
CA GLU A 174 9.46 -23.24 7.39
C GLU A 174 9.71 -22.07 8.34
N ALA A 175 9.66 -22.33 9.64
CA ALA A 175 10.08 -21.40 10.68
C ALA A 175 11.50 -21.76 11.15
N LYS A 176 12.46 -20.86 10.96
CA LYS A 176 13.89 -21.11 11.29
C LYS A 176 14.41 -20.07 12.29
N VAL A 177 15.46 -20.41 13.04
CA VAL A 177 16.11 -19.52 14.02
C VAL A 177 17.01 -18.46 13.34
N ILE A 178 16.83 -18.20 12.05
CA ILE A 178 17.75 -17.38 11.25
C ILE A 178 17.37 -15.91 11.39
N GLU A 179 18.23 -15.11 12.00
CA GLU A 179 18.10 -13.65 12.01
C GLU A 179 18.79 -13.05 10.79
N GLY A 180 18.01 -12.46 9.87
CA GLY A 180 18.52 -11.50 8.89
C GLY A 180 19.03 -12.06 7.55
N ALA A 181 18.82 -13.34 7.27
CA ALA A 181 19.05 -13.86 5.93
C ALA A 181 17.94 -13.40 4.96
N GLU A 182 18.28 -13.21 3.68
CA GLU A 182 17.32 -12.69 2.69
C GLU A 182 16.10 -13.58 2.54
N GLU A 183 16.27 -14.90 2.70
CA GLU A 183 15.19 -15.87 2.65
C GLU A 183 14.11 -15.71 3.75
N SER A 184 14.41 -14.96 4.81
CA SER A 184 13.50 -14.69 5.93
C SER A 184 12.92 -13.27 5.90
N ILE A 185 13.24 -12.48 4.86
CA ILE A 185 12.81 -11.09 4.73
C ILE A 185 11.78 -10.96 3.61
N PHE A 186 10.67 -10.29 3.92
CA PHE A 186 9.57 -10.08 2.99
C PHE A 186 9.27 -8.58 2.82
N GLU A 187 9.08 -8.18 1.57
CA GLU A 187 8.64 -6.86 1.13
C GLU A 187 7.12 -6.93 0.89
N PRO A 188 6.30 -6.21 1.70
CA PRO A 188 4.86 -6.22 1.51
C PRO A 188 4.46 -5.32 0.34
N GLU A 189 3.68 -5.90 -0.58
CA GLU A 189 2.98 -5.20 -1.65
C GLU A 189 1.48 -5.25 -1.37
N TYR A 190 0.75 -4.20 -1.72
CA TYR A 190 -0.65 -4.03 -1.34
C TYR A 190 -1.52 -4.05 -2.59
N PHE A 191 -2.60 -4.81 -2.54
CA PHE A 191 -3.58 -4.90 -3.62
C PHE A 191 -4.98 -4.84 -3.01
N TRP A 192 -5.64 -3.70 -3.14
CA TRP A 192 -6.92 -3.43 -2.46
C TRP A 192 -6.82 -3.74 -0.96
N SER A 193 -7.66 -4.65 -0.45
CA SER A 193 -7.66 -5.09 0.95
C SER A 193 -6.66 -6.19 1.28
N TYR A 194 -5.83 -6.61 0.32
CA TYR A 194 -4.89 -7.72 0.46
C TYR A 194 -3.45 -7.23 0.57
N THR A 195 -2.64 -8.04 1.24
CA THR A 195 -1.18 -7.91 1.29
C THR A 195 -0.55 -9.14 0.65
N MET A 196 0.44 -8.88 -0.20
CA MET A 196 1.29 -9.88 -0.82
C MET A 196 2.69 -9.74 -0.23
N PHE A 197 3.36 -10.85 0.07
CA PHE A 197 4.67 -10.83 0.72
C PHE A 197 5.73 -11.33 -0.26
N LYS A 198 6.46 -10.42 -0.88
CA LYS A 198 7.56 -10.77 -1.80
C LYS A 198 8.80 -11.10 -0.99
N GLN A 199 9.37 -12.29 -1.16
CA GLN A 199 10.64 -12.63 -0.50
C GLN A 199 11.78 -11.86 -1.17
N ARG A 200 12.57 -11.15 -0.36
CA ARG A 200 13.72 -10.37 -0.80
C ARG A 200 14.72 -11.24 -1.57
N GLY A 201 15.29 -10.70 -2.64
CA GLY A 201 16.31 -11.38 -3.45
C GLY A 201 15.81 -12.54 -4.33
N SER A 202 14.59 -13.06 -4.11
CA SER A 202 14.10 -14.25 -4.81
C SER A 202 13.20 -13.97 -6.03
N GLY A 203 12.47 -12.84 -6.01
CA GLY A 203 11.41 -12.55 -6.98
C GLY A 203 10.11 -13.33 -6.80
N TYR A 204 10.02 -14.22 -5.80
CA TYR A 204 8.83 -15.01 -5.48
C TYR A 204 8.05 -14.42 -4.31
N TYR A 205 6.78 -14.81 -4.21
CA TYR A 205 5.85 -14.36 -3.18
C TYR A 205 5.46 -15.51 -2.28
N LEU A 206 5.21 -15.21 -1.00
CA LEU A 206 4.51 -16.16 -0.13
C LEU A 206 3.16 -16.49 -0.78
N GLY A 207 2.86 -17.78 -0.90
CA GLY A 207 1.65 -18.25 -1.54
C GLY A 207 1.07 -19.49 -0.87
N CYS A 208 -0.25 -19.59 -0.88
CA CYS A 208 -0.99 -20.68 -0.27
C CYS A 208 -1.97 -21.31 -1.25
N ASP A 209 -1.94 -22.64 -1.36
CA ASP A 209 -2.90 -23.39 -2.16
C ASP A 209 -4.18 -23.76 -1.38
N ASP A 210 -5.13 -24.39 -2.07
CA ASP A 210 -6.42 -24.78 -1.49
C ASP A 210 -6.28 -25.88 -0.43
N SER A 211 -5.21 -26.68 -0.51
CA SER A 211 -4.84 -27.70 0.47
C SER A 211 -4.23 -27.12 1.76
N GLY A 212 -3.98 -25.81 1.79
CA GLY A 212 -3.34 -25.10 2.90
C GLY A 212 -1.83 -25.19 2.91
N THR A 213 -1.21 -25.68 1.84
CA THR A 213 0.25 -25.75 1.72
C THR A 213 0.81 -24.36 1.44
N LEU A 214 1.76 -23.92 2.27
CA LEU A 214 2.41 -22.61 2.13
C LEU A 214 3.76 -22.78 1.43
N THR A 215 3.93 -22.13 0.29
CA THR A 215 5.14 -22.19 -0.54
C THR A 215 5.50 -20.80 -1.08
N LEU A 216 6.58 -20.70 -1.85
CA LEU A 216 6.85 -19.54 -2.67
C LEU A 216 6.32 -19.72 -4.09
N VAL A 217 5.58 -18.72 -4.58
CA VAL A 217 4.88 -18.74 -5.88
C VAL A 217 5.28 -17.55 -6.75
N GLU A 218 5.05 -17.69 -8.05
CA GLU A 218 5.17 -16.56 -8.99
C GLU A 218 3.95 -15.66 -8.93
N ASN A 219 4.20 -14.37 -9.18
CA ASN A 219 3.16 -13.34 -9.26
C ASN A 219 3.51 -12.35 -10.38
N TRP A 220 3.45 -12.83 -11.63
CA TRP A 220 3.99 -12.15 -12.81
C TRP A 220 3.23 -10.88 -13.21
N ASN A 221 1.98 -10.71 -12.76
CA ASN A 221 1.15 -9.54 -13.04
C ASN A 221 0.51 -9.02 -11.75
N LEU A 222 0.95 -7.85 -11.29
CA LEU A 222 0.45 -7.25 -10.05
C LEU A 222 -0.93 -6.58 -10.21
N GLU A 223 -1.37 -6.30 -11.44
CA GLU A 223 -2.74 -5.84 -11.72
C GLU A 223 -3.76 -6.99 -11.61
N TYR A 224 -3.30 -8.22 -11.90
CA TYR A 224 -4.09 -9.45 -11.83
C TYR A 224 -3.33 -10.48 -10.99
N PRO A 225 -3.20 -10.24 -9.68
CA PRO A 225 -2.30 -11.02 -8.83
C PRO A 225 -2.73 -12.48 -8.76
N ASN A 226 -1.75 -13.36 -8.62
CA ASN A 226 -1.97 -14.76 -8.30
C ASN A 226 -2.76 -14.86 -6.99
N PRO A 227 -3.98 -15.44 -6.99
CA PRO A 227 -4.82 -15.51 -5.79
C PRO A 227 -4.13 -16.21 -4.61
N GLN A 228 -3.23 -17.16 -4.88
CA GLN A 228 -2.47 -17.86 -3.84
C GLN A 228 -1.60 -16.90 -3.03
N ALA A 229 -1.12 -15.80 -3.63
CA ALA A 229 -0.25 -14.83 -2.98
C ALA A 229 -1.00 -13.75 -2.18
N LEU A 230 -2.33 -13.75 -2.21
CA LEU A 230 -3.14 -12.77 -1.51
C LEU A 230 -3.39 -13.21 -0.07
N PHE A 231 -2.98 -12.37 0.89
CA PHE A 231 -3.28 -12.56 2.30
C PHE A 231 -4.05 -11.36 2.85
N ILE A 232 -4.97 -11.64 3.78
CA ILE A 232 -5.55 -10.60 4.63
C ILE A 232 -4.77 -10.60 5.93
N VAL A 233 -4.43 -9.41 6.40
CA VAL A 233 -3.59 -9.21 7.58
C VAL A 233 -4.41 -8.53 8.65
N ASN A 234 -4.55 -9.16 9.81
CA ASN A 234 -5.35 -8.63 10.91
C ASN A 234 -4.54 -8.55 12.21
N LYS A 235 -4.71 -7.43 12.92
CA LYS A 235 -4.22 -7.32 14.30
C LYS A 235 -5.14 -8.16 15.19
N PRO A 236 -4.62 -9.11 15.99
CA PRO A 236 -5.45 -9.82 16.95
C PRO A 236 -6.07 -8.81 17.92
N ASN A 237 -7.33 -9.00 18.29
CA ASN A 237 -7.94 -8.19 19.34
C ASN A 237 -7.06 -8.27 20.59
N LYS A 238 -6.80 -7.13 21.24
CA LYS A 238 -6.21 -7.15 22.58
C LYS A 238 -7.13 -8.00 23.43
N SER A 239 -6.63 -9.12 23.95
CA SER A 239 -7.31 -9.85 25.01
C SER A 239 -7.57 -8.84 26.14
N THR A 240 -8.82 -8.44 26.30
CA THR A 240 -9.31 -7.73 27.49
C THR A 240 -9.19 -8.63 28.70
#